data_AF-A0AAD6JN34-F1
#
_entry.id   AF-A0AAD6JN34-F1
#
_cell.length_a   1.000
_cell.length_b   1.000
_cell.length_c   1.000
_cell.angle_alpha   90.00
_cell.angle_beta   90.00
_cell.angle_gamma   90.00
#
_symmetry.space_group_name_H-M   'P 1'
#
loop_
_entity.id
_entity.type
_entity.pdbx_description
1 polymer ?
#
loop_
_entity_poly.entity_id
_entity_poly.type
_entity_poly.pdbx_seq_one_letter_code
_entity_poly.pdbx_strand_id
1 'polypeptide(L)'
;MRATTQARSVSDHNPIIVSLAPPPPHRKARFKVLNTWVSQEGYEELVREAWHTEAYGNPMSRLASRLRTLKWMLTAFHRRHSSNIGSRFKKVREQWEEAQVVLDTRPNDMTTNTNEREACYAYNRLCAVEEAIYRQRSRIQWLQLGDKNTAFFHRSLIHRNSRNMIASLQRESGEVQ
;
A
#
# COMPACT_ATOMS: atom_id res chain seq x y z
N MET A 1 19.41 -21.06 -7.06
CA MET A 1 19.43 -21.11 -5.58
C MET A 1 19.97 -19.78 -5.07
N ARG A 2 19.16 -18.99 -4.36
CA ARG A 2 19.60 -17.76 -3.67
C ARG A 2 19.23 -17.89 -2.19
N ALA A 3 20.22 -17.69 -1.32
CA ALA A 3 20.01 -17.61 0.12
C ALA A 3 20.15 -16.14 0.54
N THR A 4 19.22 -15.63 1.32
CA THR A 4 19.30 -14.27 1.88
C THR A 4 19.04 -14.35 3.38
N THR A 5 19.95 -13.78 4.16
CA THR A 5 19.81 -13.64 5.61
C THR A 5 19.06 -12.34 5.92
N GLN A 6 18.01 -12.40 6.73
CA GLN A 6 17.33 -11.19 7.20
C GLN A 6 18.12 -10.56 8.36
N ALA A 7 17.96 -9.25 8.56
CA ALA A 7 18.54 -8.59 9.72
C ALA A 7 17.79 -9.00 11.01
N ARG A 8 18.51 -9.02 12.14
CA ARG A 8 17.96 -9.37 13.46
C ARG A 8 16.74 -8.50 13.79
N SER A 9 15.68 -9.13 14.29
CA SER A 9 14.56 -8.45 14.95
C SER A 9 14.45 -8.94 16.41
N VAL A 10 13.31 -8.76 17.08
CA VAL A 10 13.06 -9.00 18.52
C VAL A 10 13.28 -10.46 18.98
N SER A 11 13.64 -11.38 18.07
CA SER A 11 13.96 -12.78 18.35
C SER A 11 15.38 -13.08 17.88
N ASP A 12 16.16 -13.80 18.69
CA ASP A 12 17.55 -14.21 18.39
C ASP A 12 17.67 -15.26 17.25
N HIS A 13 16.58 -15.54 16.55
CA HIS A 13 16.58 -16.43 15.39
C HIS A 13 16.85 -15.62 14.12
N ASN A 14 17.88 -16.03 13.38
CA ASN A 14 18.20 -15.48 12.08
C ASN A 14 17.67 -16.40 10.97
N PRO A 15 16.45 -16.17 10.44
CA PRO A 15 15.88 -17.06 9.44
C PRO A 15 16.69 -16.98 8.14
N ILE A 16 17.21 -18.12 7.70
CA ILE A 16 17.81 -18.26 6.37
C ILE A 16 16.68 -18.56 5.38
N ILE A 17 16.41 -17.59 4.49
CA ILE A 17 15.43 -17.80 3.43
C ILE A 17 16.16 -18.40 2.23
N VAL A 18 15.91 -19.69 1.98
CA VAL A 18 16.42 -20.40 0.81
C VAL A 18 15.35 -20.39 -0.29
N SER A 19 15.58 -19.62 -1.35
CA SER A 19 14.76 -19.68 -2.56
C SER A 19 15.32 -20.71 -3.53
N LEU A 20 14.63 -21.84 -3.63
CA LEU A 20 14.99 -22.95 -4.53
C LEU A 20 14.52 -22.70 -5.98
N ALA A 21 13.48 -21.89 -6.18
CA ALA A 21 12.99 -21.49 -7.48
C ALA A 21 13.66 -20.19 -7.98
N PRO A 22 13.83 -20.00 -9.30
CA PRO A 22 14.13 -18.69 -9.86
C PRO A 22 13.04 -17.69 -9.46
N PRO A 23 13.39 -16.41 -9.22
CA PRO A 23 12.39 -15.40 -8.90
C PRO A 23 11.34 -15.36 -10.03
N PRO A 24 10.04 -15.30 -9.70
CA PRO A 24 9.01 -15.23 -10.73
C PRO A 24 9.30 -14.02 -11.62
N PRO A 25 9.03 -14.12 -12.94
CA PRO A 25 9.27 -13.02 -13.85
C PRO A 25 8.57 -11.76 -13.35
N HIS A 26 9.25 -10.62 -13.39
CA HIS A 26 8.70 -9.33 -12.99
C HIS A 26 7.47 -9.00 -13.86
N ARG A 27 6.28 -9.32 -13.36
CA ARG A 27 5.04 -8.94 -14.02
C ARG A 27 4.80 -7.45 -13.79
N LYS A 28 4.55 -6.69 -14.86
CA LYS A 28 4.10 -5.30 -14.74
C LYS A 28 2.84 -5.27 -13.89
N ALA A 29 2.90 -4.56 -12.76
CA ALA A 29 1.76 -4.42 -11.87
C ALA A 29 0.60 -3.77 -12.65
N ARG A 30 -0.56 -4.42 -12.63
CA ARG A 30 -1.77 -3.83 -13.21
C ARG A 30 -2.16 -2.62 -12.37
N PHE A 31 -2.49 -1.52 -13.04
CA PHE A 31 -3.03 -0.33 -12.38
C PHE A 31 -4.32 -0.71 -11.64
N LYS A 32 -4.40 -0.33 -10.37
CA LYS A 32 -5.59 -0.47 -9.53
C LYS A 32 -5.80 0.86 -8.84
N VAL A 33 -7.02 1.38 -8.96
CA VAL A 33 -7.43 2.58 -8.22
C VAL A 33 -7.50 2.23 -6.75
N LEU A 34 -6.96 3.08 -5.88
CA LEU A 34 -7.17 2.95 -4.43
C LEU A 34 -8.27 3.88 -3.97
N ASN A 35 -9.21 3.36 -3.17
CA ASN A 35 -10.33 4.15 -2.65
C ASN A 35 -9.86 5.28 -1.73
N THR A 36 -8.72 5.09 -1.07
CA THR A 36 -8.11 6.11 -0.20
C THR A 36 -7.70 7.37 -0.93
N TRP A 37 -7.57 7.34 -2.27
CA TRP A 37 -7.26 8.53 -3.06
C TRP A 37 -8.42 9.53 -3.08
N VAL A 38 -9.67 9.06 -2.99
CA VAL A 38 -10.86 9.93 -3.01
C VAL A 38 -10.86 10.90 -1.83
N SER A 39 -10.30 10.48 -0.70
CA SER A 39 -10.20 11.30 0.51
C SER A 39 -8.91 12.15 0.58
N GLN A 40 -8.07 12.13 -0.45
CA GLN A 40 -6.88 12.99 -0.51
C GLN A 40 -7.20 14.31 -1.21
N GLU A 41 -6.65 15.40 -0.67
CA GLU A 41 -6.73 16.70 -1.31
C GLU A 41 -6.11 16.66 -2.72
N GLY A 42 -6.77 17.31 -3.68
CA GLY A 42 -6.34 17.37 -5.07
C GLY A 42 -6.76 16.17 -5.94
N TYR A 43 -7.41 15.14 -5.39
CA TYR A 43 -7.94 14.04 -6.21
C TYR A 43 -9.04 14.52 -7.17
N GLU A 44 -10.05 15.24 -6.65
CA GLU A 44 -11.17 15.72 -7.47
C GLU A 44 -10.70 16.67 -8.58
N GLU A 45 -9.78 17.58 -8.25
CA GLU A 45 -9.20 18.52 -9.22
C GLU A 45 -8.46 17.77 -10.33
N LEU A 46 -7.67 16.76 -9.98
CA LEU A 46 -6.95 15.92 -10.94
C LEU A 46 -7.90 15.12 -11.83
N VAL A 47 -9.00 14.58 -11.28
CA VAL A 47 -10.01 13.89 -12.08
C VAL A 47 -10.69 14.87 -13.04
N ARG A 48 -11.02 16.08 -12.57
CA ARG A 48 -11.62 17.14 -13.38
C ARG A 48 -10.70 17.54 -14.54
N GLU A 49 -9.42 17.81 -14.26
CA GLU A 49 -8.41 18.13 -15.27
C GLU A 49 -8.29 17.03 -16.33
N ALA A 50 -8.22 15.76 -15.90
CA ALA A 50 -8.19 14.62 -16.81
C ALA A 50 -9.46 14.50 -17.69
N TRP A 51 -10.62 14.91 -17.16
CA TRP A 51 -11.89 14.82 -17.86
C TRP A 51 -12.09 15.94 -18.90
N HIS A 52 -11.51 17.11 -18.63
CA HIS A 52 -11.52 18.26 -19.54
C HIS A 52 -10.43 18.21 -20.61
N THR A 53 -9.53 17.23 -20.57
CA THR A 53 -8.52 17.05 -21.61
C THR A 53 -9.19 16.85 -22.98
N GLU A 54 -8.67 17.55 -23.99
CA GLU A 54 -9.12 17.41 -25.37
C GLU A 54 -8.94 15.97 -25.86
N ALA A 55 -9.99 15.43 -26.45
CA ALA A 55 -9.98 14.07 -26.97
C ALA A 55 -10.71 14.05 -28.31
N TYR A 56 -10.04 13.46 -29.30
CA TYR A 56 -10.47 13.41 -30.69
C TYR A 56 -10.97 12.01 -31.07
N GLY A 57 -11.84 11.95 -32.10
CA GLY A 57 -12.42 10.73 -32.63
C GLY A 57 -13.84 10.42 -32.12
N ASN A 58 -14.25 9.16 -32.28
CA ASN A 58 -15.59 8.71 -31.89
C ASN A 58 -15.80 8.76 -30.36
N PRO A 59 -17.06 8.73 -29.87
CA PRO A 59 -17.34 8.82 -28.43
C PRO A 59 -16.56 7.81 -27.57
N MET A 60 -16.35 6.60 -28.09
CA MET A 60 -15.61 5.55 -27.38
C MET A 60 -14.10 5.83 -27.33
N SER A 61 -13.50 6.37 -28.40
CA SER A 61 -12.10 6.77 -28.44
C SER A 61 -11.82 7.99 -27.58
N ARG A 62 -12.80 8.90 -27.47
CA ARG A 62 -12.76 10.04 -26.56
C ARG A 62 -12.74 9.59 -25.10
N LEU A 63 -13.63 8.67 -24.73
CA LEU A 63 -13.67 8.07 -23.41
C LEU A 63 -12.35 7.32 -23.08
N ALA A 64 -11.88 6.47 -24.00
CA ALA A 64 -10.65 5.72 -23.80
C ALA A 64 -9.42 6.64 -23.63
N SER A 65 -9.37 7.73 -24.38
CA SER A 65 -8.30 8.74 -24.26
C SER A 65 -8.32 9.41 -22.88
N ARG A 66 -9.49 9.86 -22.42
CA ARG A 66 -9.64 10.46 -21.08
C ARG A 66 -9.27 9.48 -19.96
N LEU A 67 -9.73 8.23 -20.05
CA LEU A 67 -9.39 7.18 -19.07
C LEU A 67 -7.88 6.88 -19.06
N ARG A 68 -7.22 6.93 -20.22
CA ARG A 68 -5.76 6.76 -20.31
C ARG A 68 -5.03 7.92 -19.66
N THR A 69 -5.44 9.17 -19.92
CA THR A 69 -4.88 10.36 -19.26
C THR A 69 -5.08 10.29 -17.75
N LEU A 70 -6.29 9.99 -17.29
CA LEU A 70 -6.61 9.82 -15.89
C LEU A 70 -5.73 8.76 -15.22
N LYS A 71 -5.53 7.60 -15.87
CA LYS A 71 -4.63 6.55 -15.38
C LYS A 71 -3.19 7.06 -15.18
N TRP A 72 -2.67 7.84 -16.13
CA TRP A 72 -1.32 8.41 -16.03
C TRP A 72 -1.21 9.41 -14.88
N MET A 73 -2.15 10.35 -14.80
CA MET A 73 -2.21 11.35 -13.74
C MET A 73 -2.36 10.70 -12.36
N LEU A 74 -3.23 9.69 -12.21
CA LEU A 74 -3.38 8.93 -10.97
C LEU A 74 -2.14 8.12 -10.61
N THR A 75 -1.44 7.56 -11.61
CA THR A 75 -0.17 6.87 -11.35
C THR A 75 0.89 7.83 -10.83
N ALA A 76 0.97 9.04 -11.39
CA ALA A 76 1.87 10.09 -10.91
C ALA A 76 1.46 10.59 -9.51
N PHE A 77 0.16 10.79 -9.27
CA PHE A 77 -0.40 11.17 -7.97
C PHE A 77 -0.07 10.13 -6.89
N HIS A 78 -0.25 8.85 -7.20
CA HIS A 78 0.12 7.74 -6.32
C HIS A 78 1.61 7.74 -6.02
N ARG A 79 2.46 8.01 -7.01
CA ARG A 79 3.91 8.12 -6.79
C ARG A 79 4.27 9.28 -5.87
N ARG A 80 3.59 10.42 -5.99
CA ARG A 80 3.84 11.60 -5.13
C ARG A 80 3.35 11.40 -3.69
N HIS A 81 2.15 10.81 -3.51
CA HIS A 81 1.49 10.77 -2.20
C HIS A 81 1.62 9.43 -1.46
N SER A 82 1.83 8.32 -2.16
CA SER A 82 1.64 6.97 -1.59
C SER A 82 2.75 5.96 -1.92
N SER A 83 3.71 6.28 -2.78
CA SER A 83 4.83 5.35 -3.08
C SER A 83 5.67 5.01 -1.85
N ASN A 84 5.71 5.92 -0.89
CA ASN A 84 6.49 5.85 0.35
C ASN A 84 5.60 5.64 1.58
N ILE A 85 4.41 5.04 1.44
CA ILE A 85 3.51 4.89 2.59
C ILE A 85 4.15 4.06 3.71
N GLY A 86 4.93 3.03 3.37
CA GLY A 86 5.65 2.22 4.35
C GLY A 86 6.77 2.96 5.07
N SER A 87 7.55 3.79 4.37
CA SER A 87 8.60 4.61 5.02
C SER A 87 8.01 5.77 5.81
N ARG A 88 6.91 6.37 5.33
CA ARG A 88 6.15 7.38 6.07
C ARG A 88 5.52 6.79 7.33
N PHE A 89 5.02 5.55 7.27
CA PHE A 89 4.51 4.84 8.44
C PHE A 89 5.62 4.62 9.47
N LYS A 90 6.79 4.14 9.02
CA LYS A 90 7.97 3.96 9.89
C LYS A 90 8.36 5.28 10.58
N LYS A 91 8.44 6.37 9.81
CA LYS A 91 8.80 7.70 10.34
C LYS A 91 7.79 8.24 11.34
N VAL A 92 6.49 8.15 11.05
CA VAL A 92 5.44 8.65 11.97
C VAL A 92 5.36 7.78 13.23
N ARG A 93 5.64 6.47 13.10
CA ARG A 93 5.77 5.59 14.25
C ARG A 93 6.96 5.98 15.13
N GLU A 94 8.14 6.20 14.53
CA GLU A 94 9.34 6.67 15.26
C GLU A 94 9.07 8.00 15.97
N GLN A 95 8.40 8.95 15.31
CA GLN A 95 8.02 10.24 15.92
C GLN A 95 7.06 10.09 17.11
N TRP A 96 6.11 9.16 17.03
CA TRP A 96 5.20 8.88 18.13
C TRP A 96 5.92 8.20 19.30
N GLU A 97 6.78 7.22 19.02
CA GLU A 97 7.62 6.54 20.03
C GLU A 97 8.55 7.56 20.73
N GLU A 98 9.16 8.49 20.00
CA GLU A 98 9.96 9.59 20.56
C GLU A 98 9.12 10.52 21.44
N ALA A 99 7.92 10.91 20.99
CA ALA A 99 7.02 11.75 21.77
C ALA A 99 6.55 11.08 23.08
N GLN A 100 6.35 9.76 23.06
CA GLN A 100 6.03 8.98 24.26
C GLN A 100 7.19 8.95 25.25
N VAL A 101 8.43 8.72 24.79
CA VAL A 101 9.62 8.74 25.66
C VAL A 101 9.82 10.10 26.32
N VAL A 102 9.57 11.19 25.58
CA VAL A 102 9.64 12.56 26.13
C VAL A 102 8.55 12.80 27.17
N LEU A 103 7.33 12.30 26.93
CA LEU A 103 6.22 12.37 27.89
C LEU A 103 6.53 11.60 29.18
N ASP A 104 7.07 10.38 29.08
CA ASP A 104 7.45 9.55 30.23
C ASP A 104 8.54 10.22 31.08
N THR A 105 9.43 10.99 30.44
CA THR A 105 10.50 11.75 31.11
C THR A 105 9.96 13.03 31.78
N ARG A 106 8.87 13.62 31.26
CA ARG A 106 8.28 14.89 31.73
C ARG A 106 6.75 14.87 31.71
N PRO A 107 6.10 14.13 32.63
CA PRO A 107 4.65 13.87 32.56
C PRO A 107 3.75 15.09 32.87
N ASN A 108 4.27 16.13 33.51
CA ASN A 108 3.50 17.33 33.89
C ASN A 108 3.63 18.52 32.91
N ASP A 109 4.36 18.36 31.81
CA ASP A 109 4.49 19.41 30.81
C ASP A 109 3.32 19.36 29.82
N MET A 110 2.53 20.43 29.77
CA MET A 110 1.37 20.52 28.87
C MET A 110 1.78 20.47 27.39
N THR A 111 2.98 20.94 27.06
CA THR A 111 3.47 20.99 25.68
C THR A 111 3.88 19.61 25.15
N THR A 112 4.45 18.75 26.01
CA THR A 112 4.80 17.37 25.66
C THR A 112 3.54 16.52 25.48
N ASN A 113 2.53 16.75 26.30
CA ASN A 113 1.23 16.09 26.19
C ASN A 113 0.49 16.46 24.89
N THR A 114 0.46 17.74 24.51
CA THR A 114 -0.12 18.15 23.22
C THR A 114 0.62 17.56 22.03
N ASN A 115 1.95 17.49 22.09
CA ASN A 115 2.77 16.96 21.00
C ASN A 115 2.60 15.44 20.84
N GLU A 116 2.56 14.68 21.93
CA GLU A 116 2.24 13.23 21.88
C GLU A 116 0.87 13.01 21.25
N ARG A 117 -0.12 13.80 21.67
CA ARG A 117 -1.49 13.66 21.19
C ARG A 117 -1.59 13.95 19.69
N GLU A 118 -0.90 14.97 19.18
CA GLU A 118 -0.82 15.28 17.75
C GLU A 118 -0.12 14.15 16.97
N ALA A 119 1.00 13.63 17.48
CA ALA A 119 1.72 12.50 16.88
C ALA A 119 0.85 11.23 16.85
N CYS A 120 0.10 10.97 17.92
CA CYS A 120 -0.86 9.86 18.03
C CYS A 120 -2.00 10.00 17.02
N TYR A 121 -2.56 11.20 16.84
CA TYR A 121 -3.57 11.45 15.79
C TYR A 121 -3.01 11.24 14.39
N ALA A 122 -1.80 11.73 14.11
CA ALA A 122 -1.13 11.53 12.82
C ALA A 122 -0.88 10.04 12.54
N TYR A 123 -0.45 9.28 13.54
CA TYR A 123 -0.25 7.83 13.46
C TYR A 123 -1.56 7.10 13.20
N ASN A 124 -2.61 7.36 13.99
CA ASN A 124 -3.92 6.71 13.82
C ASN A 124 -4.54 6.97 12.44
N ARG A 125 -4.41 8.20 11.92
CA ARG A 125 -4.87 8.55 10.57
C ARG A 125 -4.14 7.74 9.50
N LEU A 126 -2.83 7.51 9.65
CA LEU A 126 -2.08 6.66 8.72
C LEU A 126 -2.45 5.18 8.82
N CYS A 127 -2.67 4.67 10.03
CA CYS A 127 -3.17 3.30 10.24
C CYS A 127 -4.52 3.09 9.54
N ALA A 128 -5.45 4.05 9.64
CA ALA A 128 -6.75 3.96 8.97
C ALA A 128 -6.62 3.92 7.44
N VAL A 129 -5.70 4.72 6.87
CA VAL A 129 -5.40 4.69 5.43
C VAL A 129 -4.83 3.33 5.04
N GLU A 130 -3.85 2.83 5.78
CA GLU A 130 -3.22 1.54 5.52
C GLU A 130 -4.25 0.39 5.57
N GLU A 131 -5.11 0.38 6.59
CA GLU A 131 -6.18 -0.60 6.74
C GLU A 131 -7.15 -0.55 5.54
N ALA A 132 -7.55 0.64 5.10
CA ALA A 132 -8.42 0.80 3.93
C ALA A 132 -7.77 0.24 2.65
N ILE A 133 -6.45 0.44 2.47
CA ILE A 133 -5.68 -0.15 1.36
C ILE A 133 -5.70 -1.68 1.45
N TYR A 134 -5.42 -2.25 2.62
CA TYR A 134 -5.40 -3.70 2.82
C TYR A 134 -6.80 -4.34 2.67
N ARG A 135 -7.85 -3.68 3.16
CA ARG A 135 -9.25 -4.09 2.98
C ARG A 135 -9.60 -4.15 1.50
N GLN A 136 -9.24 -3.11 0.73
CA GLN A 136 -9.48 -3.07 -0.71
C GLN A 136 -8.68 -4.16 -1.47
N ARG A 137 -7.42 -4.40 -1.09
CA ARG A 137 -6.57 -5.40 -1.76
C ARG A 137 -6.94 -6.84 -1.43
N SER A 138 -7.39 -7.11 -0.21
CA SER A 138 -7.83 -8.44 0.24
C SER A 138 -9.18 -8.85 -0.36
N ARG A 139 -10.05 -7.89 -0.71
CA ARG A 139 -11.44 -8.10 -1.17
C ARG A 139 -12.28 -8.90 -0.16
N ILE A 140 -12.01 -8.74 1.13
CA ILE A 140 -12.78 -9.38 2.20
C ILE A 140 -13.88 -8.40 2.62
N GLN A 141 -15.14 -8.74 2.31
CA GLN A 141 -16.32 -7.93 2.66
C GLN A 141 -16.81 -8.18 4.10
N TRP A 142 -16.46 -9.32 4.71
CA TRP A 142 -17.14 -9.84 5.92
C TRP A 142 -16.59 -9.38 7.28
N LEU A 143 -15.69 -8.40 7.34
CA LEU A 143 -15.18 -7.86 8.60
C LEU A 143 -16.07 -6.70 9.10
N GLN A 144 -17.32 -7.04 9.40
CA GLN A 144 -18.09 -6.37 10.47
C GLN A 144 -17.64 -7.03 11.77
N LEU A 145 -16.62 -6.50 12.45
CA LEU A 145 -16.35 -6.64 13.89
C LEU A 145 -14.89 -6.24 14.19
N GLY A 146 -14.72 -4.97 14.56
CA GLY A 146 -14.14 -4.61 15.85
C GLY A 146 -12.66 -4.84 16.16
N ASP A 147 -11.85 -5.42 15.27
CA ASP A 147 -10.42 -5.57 15.56
C ASP A 147 -9.52 -5.17 14.39
N LYS A 148 -8.44 -4.43 14.67
CA LYS A 148 -7.47 -3.92 13.68
C LYS A 148 -6.64 -5.09 13.13
N ASN A 149 -7.28 -5.96 12.36
CA ASN A 149 -6.78 -7.28 11.98
C ASN A 149 -5.83 -7.23 10.77
N THR A 150 -4.83 -6.33 10.81
CA THR A 150 -3.85 -6.10 9.73
C THR A 150 -3.07 -7.37 9.40
N ALA A 151 -2.73 -8.18 10.40
CA ALA A 151 -2.06 -9.48 10.22
C ALA A 151 -2.92 -10.48 9.41
N PHE A 152 -4.23 -10.54 9.68
CA PHE A 152 -5.15 -11.38 8.91
C PHE A 152 -5.23 -10.91 7.45
N PHE A 153 -5.44 -9.61 7.22
CA PHE A 153 -5.47 -9.07 5.86
C PHE A 153 -4.17 -9.30 5.11
N HIS A 154 -3.02 -9.19 5.80
CA HIS A 154 -1.71 -9.46 5.23
C HIS A 154 -1.57 -10.92 4.80
N ARG A 155 -1.97 -11.87 5.67
CA ARG A 155 -1.96 -13.31 5.35
C ARG A 155 -2.91 -13.64 4.20
N SER A 156 -4.12 -13.10 4.19
CA SER A 156 -5.08 -13.29 3.08
C SER A 156 -4.56 -12.71 1.76
N LEU A 157 -3.85 -11.58 1.82
CA LEU A 157 -3.22 -10.97 0.65
C LEU A 157 -2.09 -11.83 0.10
N ILE A 158 -1.22 -12.37 0.96
CA ILE A 158 -0.17 -13.32 0.56
C ILE A 158 -0.78 -14.54 -0.13
N HIS A 159 -1.79 -15.15 0.48
CA HIS A 159 -2.48 -16.32 -0.09
C HIS A 159 -3.10 -16.01 -1.46
N ARG A 160 -3.75 -14.85 -1.60
CA ARG A 160 -4.32 -14.41 -2.88
C ARG A 160 -3.25 -14.11 -3.92
N ASN A 161 -2.11 -13.56 -3.53
CA ASN A 161 -1.00 -13.30 -4.42
C ASN A 161 -0.38 -14.61 -4.93
N SER A 162 -0.23 -15.60 -4.05
CA SER A 162 0.18 -16.95 -4.41
C SER A 162 -0.79 -17.61 -5.39
N ARG A 163 -2.11 -17.61 -5.11
CA ARG A 163 -3.12 -18.18 -6.03
C ARG A 163 -3.20 -17.52 -7.40
N ASN A 164 -2.92 -16.22 -7.51
CA ASN A 164 -2.94 -15.50 -8.79
C ASN A 164 -1.58 -15.50 -9.51
N MET A 165 -0.56 -16.09 -8.90
CA MET A 165 0.74 -16.26 -9.51
C MET A 165 0.68 -17.45 -10.47
N ILE A 166 0.60 -17.16 -11.77
CA ILE A 166 0.78 -18.18 -12.80
C ILE A 166 2.30 -18.42 -12.89
N ALA A 167 2.75 -19.56 -12.36
CA ALA A 167 4.17 -19.92 -12.29
C ALA A 167 4.75 -20.25 -13.67
N SER A 168 3.96 -20.93 -14.51
CA SER A 168 4.31 -21.21 -15.91
C SER A 168 3.05 -21.49 -16.73
N LEU A 169 3.18 -21.40 -18.05
CA LEU A 169 2.16 -21.85 -19.00
C LEU A 169 2.69 -23.06 -19.74
N GLN A 170 1.99 -24.18 -19.64
CA GLN A 170 2.34 -25.40 -20.37
C GLN A 170 1.54 -25.46 -21.66
N ARG A 171 2.23 -25.63 -22.79
CA ARG A 171 1.60 -25.82 -24.10
C ARG A 171 1.11 -27.27 -24.24
N GLU A 172 0.22 -27.53 -25.19
CA GLU A 172 -0.25 -28.91 -25.49
C GLU A 172 0.90 -29.86 -25.88
N SER A 173 2.04 -29.33 -26.35
CA SER A 173 3.27 -30.08 -26.62
C SER A 173 4.08 -30.47 -25.37
N GLY A 174 3.65 -30.07 -24.16
CA GLY A 174 4.37 -30.31 -22.91
C GLY A 174 5.46 -29.29 -22.57
N GLU A 175 5.77 -28.37 -23.49
CA GLU A 175 6.76 -27.31 -23.27
C GLU A 175 6.25 -26.22 -22.32
N VAL A 176 7.10 -25.85 -21.36
CA VAL A 176 6.81 -24.88 -20.30
C VAL A 176 7.46 -23.53 -20.67
N GLN A 177 6.64 -22.47 -20.78
CA GLN A 177 7.07 -21.11 -21.11
C GLN A 177 7.24 -20.21 -19.89
#